data_AF-A0A9R1SE00-F1
#
_entry.id   AF-A0A9R1SE00-F1
#
_cell.length_a   1.000
_cell.length_b   1.000
_cell.length_c   1.000
_cell.angle_alpha   90.00
_cell.angle_beta   90.00
_cell.angle_gamma   90.00
#
_symmetry.space_group_name_H-M   'P 1'
#
loop_
_entity.id
_entity.type
_entity.pdbx_description
1 polymer ?
#
loop_
_entity_poly.entity_id
_entity_poly.type
_entity_poly.pdbx_seq_one_letter_code
_entity_poly.pdbx_strand_id
1 'polypeptide(L)'
;MTKKLEIRKMFKRQPKKHIIPAVPTFKQNLQERHFVDAGKQLITREDRLFELKQDGIGSKMTLVEEEEDSEARLAKDYEDWMESVMQTLENSLDLQSLEKQELLKEAVQAILQEEKQDMRWKGFQEKERPPWRPMKCKQKHEALLERLVQRRMEEAQLDSSVEIHSSLQQSIICNAKRLKEDLLKVVTCVSSCYPEEMNVCQFYATLYHKTFSAKLREVAEYTLCDKDCILLLQWVNQDYPNILNSGKIKDVIDHTKLDPLLPEDMIAPLEQQFLITKETELSTCLHKILDREETAWKEGELPQLRDQVYCCDQAIDIIQCFHKHVVCAQKVLGEEAKAQRIICQLKHFLTDYKTFHDKVMRSRQTNTEAVLMVNLSCLLQCRDYITKNAHLFPEDIKTDCLSLLATMTRSSHCYFTSNMHRELKDLYRKVGSSEWLKNSEGVCEELLAKLDRHIQKFINWDKMCCQELLSGMHKEFLAEYVRKMMKQKIKLSKKAQQQMAASLLCINSERIHTYFTAAGSNLDWLKDILPNLAGLLKLQDPDSIKLELVTLMKLYPDLSERHISAWLRLKGNLSPSDLKMILKSVICSQNQFSETQDSLQFSFFSTVRIK
;
A
#
# COMPACT_ATOMS: atom_id res chain seq x y z
N MET A 1 -52.37 -5.23 -96.81
CA MET A 1 -53.20 -4.61 -95.77
C MET A 1 -52.32 -3.63 -94.98
N THR A 2 -52.65 -2.33 -95.08
CA THR A 2 -52.49 -1.23 -94.08
C THR A 2 -51.32 -1.26 -93.08
N LYS A 3 -50.50 -0.23 -92.82
CA LYS A 3 -50.33 1.21 -93.15
C LYS A 3 -48.93 1.56 -92.58
N LYS A 4 -47.92 1.99 -93.34
CA LYS A 4 -47.50 3.38 -93.66
C LYS A 4 -47.42 4.38 -92.49
N LEU A 5 -46.22 5.00 -92.35
CA LEU A 5 -45.79 6.18 -91.56
C LEU A 5 -45.65 5.94 -90.04
N GLU A 6 -44.55 6.23 -89.33
CA GLU A 6 -43.42 7.14 -89.52
C GLU A 6 -42.16 6.59 -88.81
N ILE A 7 -41.06 6.31 -89.52
CA ILE A 7 -39.69 6.40 -88.95
C ILE A 7 -38.76 6.80 -90.09
N ARG A 8 -38.65 8.11 -90.34
CA ARG A 8 -37.61 8.67 -91.22
C ARG A 8 -36.73 9.55 -90.34
N LYS A 9 -35.43 9.22 -90.31
CA LYS A 9 -34.29 9.94 -89.69
C LYS A 9 -33.93 9.53 -88.25
N MET A 10 -33.33 8.35 -88.10
CA MET A 10 -32.28 8.15 -87.09
C MET A 10 -30.95 7.94 -87.80
N PHE A 11 -29.86 8.44 -87.20
CA PHE A 11 -28.48 8.52 -87.71
C PHE A 11 -28.08 9.76 -88.53
N LYS A 12 -28.19 10.94 -87.91
CA LYS A 12 -27.11 11.94 -87.99
C LYS A 12 -26.60 12.20 -86.57
N ARG A 13 -25.43 11.67 -86.23
CA ARG A 13 -24.70 11.99 -84.99
C ARG A 13 -24.31 13.47 -85.05
N GLN A 14 -24.86 14.28 -84.13
CA GLN A 14 -24.31 15.59 -83.80
C GLN A 14 -23.12 15.41 -82.84
N PRO A 15 -22.07 16.24 -82.93
CA PRO A 15 -20.93 16.18 -82.02
C PRO A 15 -21.35 16.65 -80.62
N LYS A 16 -21.01 15.85 -79.60
CA LYS A 16 -21.18 16.21 -78.19
C LYS A 16 -20.33 17.45 -77.88
N LYS A 17 -20.96 18.55 -77.50
CA LYS A 17 -20.28 19.68 -76.85
C LYS A 17 -19.70 19.17 -75.53
N HIS A 18 -18.38 19.19 -75.39
CA HIS A 18 -17.72 19.09 -74.10
C HIS A 18 -18.09 20.33 -73.29
N ILE A 19 -18.86 20.15 -72.21
CA ILE A 19 -19.05 21.15 -71.17
C ILE A 19 -17.84 21.04 -70.26
N ILE A 20 -16.93 22.00 -70.35
CA ILE A 20 -15.85 22.18 -69.36
C ILE A 20 -16.54 22.69 -68.09
N PRO A 21 -16.37 22.08 -66.90
CA PRO A 21 -16.90 22.64 -65.66
C PRO A 21 -16.33 24.05 -65.46
N ALA A 22 -17.19 25.04 -65.26
CA ALA A 22 -16.73 26.39 -64.94
C ALA A 22 -15.94 26.34 -63.62
N VAL A 23 -14.72 26.89 -63.61
CA VAL A 23 -13.91 26.99 -62.40
C VAL A 23 -14.68 27.84 -61.38
N PRO A 24 -14.97 27.33 -60.17
CA PRO A 24 -15.70 28.09 -59.15
C PRO A 24 -14.98 29.39 -58.79
N THR A 25 -15.74 30.46 -58.57
CA THR A 25 -15.20 31.75 -58.12
C THR A 25 -14.78 31.70 -56.65
N PHE A 26 -13.90 32.63 -56.22
CA PHE A 26 -13.46 32.72 -54.82
C PHE A 26 -14.64 32.76 -53.84
N LYS A 27 -15.66 33.58 -54.13
CA LYS A 27 -16.86 33.70 -53.29
C LYS A 27 -17.67 32.41 -53.23
N GLN A 28 -17.74 31.64 -54.32
CA GLN A 28 -18.42 30.34 -54.33
C GLN A 28 -17.65 29.30 -53.50
N ASN A 29 -16.32 29.22 -53.67
CA ASN A 29 -15.50 28.33 -52.85
C ASN A 29 -15.57 28.68 -51.36
N LEU A 30 -15.60 29.96 -51.01
CA LEU A 30 -15.74 30.41 -49.63
C LEU A 30 -17.11 30.05 -49.04
N GLN A 31 -18.20 30.23 -49.82
CA GLN A 31 -19.56 29.85 -49.41
C GLN A 31 -19.72 28.34 -49.21
N GLU A 32 -19.12 27.54 -50.08
CA GLU A 32 -19.12 26.07 -50.02
C GLU A 32 -18.07 25.52 -49.03
N ARG A 33 -17.28 26.39 -48.39
CA ARG A 33 -16.21 26.04 -47.43
C ARG A 33 -15.11 25.15 -48.01
N HIS A 34 -14.86 25.27 -49.32
CA HIS A 34 -13.67 24.74 -49.99
C HIS A 34 -12.47 25.65 -49.72
N PHE A 35 -11.99 25.63 -48.48
CA PHE A 35 -11.01 26.62 -47.97
C PHE A 35 -9.66 26.54 -48.67
N VAL A 36 -9.19 25.33 -48.99
CA VAL A 36 -7.92 25.10 -49.69
C VAL A 36 -7.96 25.72 -51.08
N ASP A 37 -9.04 25.47 -51.84
CA ASP A 37 -9.19 26.00 -53.20
C ASP A 37 -9.44 27.51 -53.22
N ALA A 38 -10.21 28.04 -52.27
CA ALA A 38 -10.31 29.49 -52.06
C ALA A 38 -8.94 30.11 -51.77
N GLY A 39 -8.15 29.50 -50.87
CA GLY A 39 -6.80 29.95 -50.52
C GLY A 39 -5.85 29.92 -51.72
N LYS A 40 -5.90 28.87 -52.57
CA LYS A 40 -5.06 28.79 -53.78
C LYS A 40 -5.36 29.93 -54.75
N GLN A 41 -6.64 30.31 -54.87
CA GLN A 41 -7.04 31.44 -55.70
C GLN A 41 -6.50 32.76 -55.16
N LEU A 42 -6.49 32.95 -53.84
CA LEU A 42 -5.89 34.12 -53.20
C LEU A 42 -4.38 34.16 -53.39
N ILE A 43 -3.67 33.05 -53.13
CA ILE A 43 -2.23 32.92 -53.37
C ILE A 43 -1.87 33.21 -54.83
N THR A 44 -2.65 32.68 -55.78
CA THR A 44 -2.41 32.93 -57.22
C THR A 44 -2.61 34.42 -57.57
N ARG A 45 -3.58 35.09 -56.96
CA ARG A 45 -3.80 36.54 -57.15
C ARG A 45 -2.69 37.36 -56.50
N GLU A 46 -2.25 36.97 -55.31
CA GLU A 46 -1.12 37.54 -54.58
C GLU A 46 0.16 37.44 -55.41
N ASP A 47 0.52 36.22 -55.85
CA ASP A 47 1.71 35.96 -56.65
C ASP A 47 1.73 36.81 -57.91
N ARG A 48 0.63 36.83 -58.67
CA ARG A 48 0.53 37.66 -59.88
C ARG A 48 0.72 39.14 -59.59
N LEU A 49 0.08 39.66 -58.54
CA LEU A 49 0.12 41.08 -58.24
C LEU A 49 1.52 41.52 -57.78
N PHE A 50 2.21 40.69 -57.00
CA PHE A 50 3.54 41.02 -56.48
C PHE A 50 4.70 40.59 -57.39
N GLU A 51 4.52 39.61 -58.29
CA GLU A 51 5.46 39.34 -59.40
C GLU A 51 5.45 40.50 -60.41
N LEU A 52 4.28 41.05 -60.74
CA LEU A 52 4.17 42.23 -61.63
C LEU A 52 4.86 43.48 -61.06
N LYS A 53 4.88 43.63 -59.74
CA LYS A 53 5.61 44.70 -59.04
C LYS A 53 7.13 44.49 -59.08
N GLN A 54 7.60 43.23 -59.08
CA GLN A 54 9.03 42.90 -59.19
C GLN A 54 9.57 43.12 -60.60
N ASP A 55 8.76 42.92 -61.65
CA ASP A 55 9.16 43.12 -63.05
C ASP A 55 9.17 44.59 -63.52
N GLY A 56 8.85 45.55 -62.64
CA GLY A 56 8.98 46.99 -62.91
C GLY A 56 7.98 47.58 -63.93
N ILE A 57 6.88 46.87 -64.22
CA ILE A 57 5.89 47.27 -65.23
C ILE A 57 4.89 48.31 -64.70
N GLY A 58 4.76 48.48 -63.37
CA GLY A 58 3.75 49.32 -62.70
C GLY A 58 3.96 50.84 -62.69
N SER A 59 4.92 51.40 -63.43
CA SER A 59 5.31 52.81 -63.28
C SER A 59 4.46 53.82 -64.09
N LYS A 60 3.12 53.72 -64.06
CA LYS A 60 2.18 54.75 -64.55
C LYS A 60 1.13 55.08 -63.48
N MET A 61 0.92 56.38 -63.20
CA MET A 61 0.05 56.89 -62.12
C MET A 61 -1.37 56.29 -62.08
N THR A 62 -1.98 55.98 -63.23
CA THR A 62 -3.31 55.34 -63.30
C THR A 62 -3.31 53.84 -62.98
N LEU A 63 -2.18 53.15 -63.17
CA LEU A 63 -2.03 51.75 -62.76
C LEU A 63 -1.80 51.64 -61.25
N VAL A 64 -1.18 52.64 -60.62
CA VAL A 64 -0.95 52.65 -59.17
C VAL A 64 -2.26 52.70 -58.38
N GLU A 65 -3.23 53.53 -58.76
CA GLU A 65 -4.56 53.57 -58.11
C GLU A 65 -5.36 52.28 -58.32
N GLU A 66 -5.29 51.68 -59.52
CA GLU A 66 -5.92 50.38 -59.81
C GLU A 66 -5.25 49.21 -59.08
N GLU A 67 -3.92 49.27 -58.90
CA GLU A 67 -3.13 48.31 -58.12
C GLU A 67 -3.42 48.44 -56.62
N GLU A 68 -3.50 49.66 -56.07
CA GLU A 68 -3.86 49.90 -54.67
C GLU A 68 -5.29 49.43 -54.35
N ASP A 69 -6.28 49.69 -55.22
CA ASP A 69 -7.65 49.16 -55.08
C ASP A 69 -7.66 47.63 -55.22
N SER A 70 -6.80 47.05 -56.06
CA SER A 70 -6.64 45.60 -56.19
C SER A 70 -5.99 44.96 -54.96
N GLU A 71 -5.02 45.64 -54.32
CA GLU A 71 -4.42 45.23 -53.05
C GLU A 71 -5.40 45.31 -51.89
N ALA A 72 -6.14 46.41 -51.78
CA ALA A 72 -7.15 46.58 -50.74
C ALA A 72 -8.25 45.50 -50.85
N ARG A 73 -8.70 45.19 -52.07
CA ARG A 73 -9.66 44.10 -52.31
C ARG A 73 -9.08 42.74 -51.98
N LEU A 74 -7.82 42.47 -52.33
CA LEU A 74 -7.18 41.19 -52.03
C LEU A 74 -6.95 41.02 -50.52
N ALA A 75 -6.53 42.08 -49.82
CA ALA A 75 -6.42 42.09 -48.37
C ALA A 75 -7.78 41.79 -47.71
N LYS A 76 -8.85 42.39 -48.22
CA LYS A 76 -10.21 42.13 -47.71
C LYS A 76 -10.67 40.69 -47.98
N ASP A 77 -10.42 40.17 -49.17
CA ASP A 77 -10.72 38.77 -49.51
C ASP A 77 -9.92 37.80 -48.58
N TYR A 78 -8.67 38.12 -48.24
CA TYR A 78 -7.87 37.37 -47.25
C TYR A 78 -8.45 37.44 -45.84
N GLU A 79 -8.93 38.60 -45.40
CA GLU A 79 -9.61 38.75 -44.10
C GLU A 79 -10.88 37.88 -44.02
N ASP A 80 -11.75 37.97 -45.03
CA ASP A 80 -13.03 37.24 -45.06
C ASP A 80 -12.80 35.72 -45.12
N TRP A 81 -11.78 35.29 -45.86
CA TRP A 81 -11.33 33.90 -45.90
C TRP A 81 -10.81 33.44 -44.54
N MET A 82 -9.95 34.22 -43.90
CA MET A 82 -9.38 33.91 -42.59
C MET A 82 -10.45 33.80 -41.52
N GLU A 83 -11.43 34.72 -41.50
CA GLU A 83 -12.55 34.69 -40.56
C GLU A 83 -13.36 33.39 -40.71
N SER A 84 -13.67 32.99 -41.94
CA SER A 84 -14.42 31.76 -42.23
C SER A 84 -13.65 30.48 -41.85
N VAL A 85 -12.34 30.45 -42.10
CA VAL A 85 -11.46 29.34 -41.69
C VAL A 85 -11.38 29.25 -40.17
N MET A 86 -11.13 30.38 -39.48
CA MET A 86 -11.05 30.44 -38.02
C MET A 86 -12.37 30.05 -37.35
N GLN A 87 -13.52 30.48 -37.89
CA GLN A 87 -14.83 30.09 -37.37
C GLN A 87 -15.08 28.58 -37.47
N THR A 88 -14.56 27.92 -38.51
CA THR A 88 -14.65 26.46 -38.65
C THR A 88 -13.78 25.75 -37.61
N LEU A 89 -12.56 26.24 -37.38
CA LEU A 89 -11.61 25.69 -36.40
C LEU A 89 -12.07 25.88 -34.96
N GLU A 90 -12.80 26.97 -34.67
CA GLU A 90 -13.41 27.21 -33.36
C GLU A 90 -14.47 26.14 -33.00
N ASN A 91 -15.05 25.49 -34.01
CA ASN A 91 -16.01 24.40 -33.82
C ASN A 91 -15.36 23.01 -33.93
N SER A 92 -14.04 22.91 -33.77
CA SER A 92 -13.24 21.69 -33.93
C SER A 92 -13.64 20.53 -33.00
N LEU A 93 -14.29 20.80 -31.87
CA LEU A 93 -14.75 19.77 -30.93
C LEU A 93 -16.24 19.41 -31.07
N ASP A 94 -16.98 20.07 -31.97
CA ASP A 94 -18.41 19.82 -32.23
C ASP A 94 -18.62 18.96 -33.50
N LEU A 95 -17.78 17.93 -33.61
CA LEU A 95 -17.75 16.97 -34.72
C LEU A 95 -18.84 15.90 -34.55
N GLN A 96 -20.06 16.25 -34.97
CA GLN A 96 -21.23 15.36 -34.93
C GLN A 96 -21.43 14.52 -36.22
N SER A 97 -20.69 14.83 -37.29
CA SER A 97 -20.82 14.15 -38.59
C SER A 97 -19.48 14.07 -39.32
N LEU A 98 -19.37 13.14 -40.28
CA LEU A 98 -18.20 12.99 -41.16
C LEU A 98 -17.97 14.25 -42.00
N GLU A 99 -19.05 14.90 -42.45
CA GLU A 99 -18.97 16.15 -43.22
C GLU A 99 -18.25 17.26 -42.42
N LYS A 100 -18.54 17.38 -41.11
CA LYS A 100 -17.84 18.35 -40.25
C LYS A 100 -16.36 18.01 -40.06
N GLN A 101 -15.99 16.72 -40.08
CA GLN A 101 -14.59 16.29 -40.03
C GLN A 101 -13.84 16.68 -41.31
N GLU A 102 -14.44 16.46 -42.47
CA GLU A 102 -13.84 16.89 -43.74
C GLU A 102 -13.72 18.42 -43.84
N LEU A 103 -14.70 19.17 -43.36
CA LEU A 103 -14.61 20.65 -43.26
C LEU A 103 -13.47 21.10 -42.34
N LEU A 104 -13.26 20.42 -41.20
CA LEU A 104 -12.16 20.71 -40.30
C LEU A 104 -10.82 20.40 -40.97
N LYS A 105 -10.72 19.28 -41.68
CA LYS A 105 -9.52 18.88 -42.43
C LYS A 105 -9.17 19.88 -43.54
N GLU A 106 -10.17 20.35 -44.29
CA GLU A 106 -10.03 21.45 -45.27
C GLU A 106 -9.49 22.72 -44.60
N ALA A 107 -10.06 23.14 -43.47
CA ALA A 107 -9.61 24.33 -42.75
C ALA A 107 -8.15 24.21 -42.22
N VAL A 108 -7.77 23.03 -41.72
CA VAL A 108 -6.38 22.76 -41.27
C VAL A 108 -5.41 22.79 -42.44
N GLN A 109 -5.77 22.17 -43.58
CA GLN A 109 -4.93 22.19 -44.78
C GLN A 109 -4.77 23.61 -45.34
N ALA A 110 -5.83 24.42 -45.30
CA ALA A 110 -5.80 25.83 -45.65
C ALA A 110 -4.77 26.63 -44.83
N ILE A 111 -4.72 26.43 -43.50
CA ILE A 111 -3.69 27.06 -42.65
C ILE A 111 -2.28 26.65 -43.07
N LEU A 112 -2.05 25.35 -43.29
CA LEU A 112 -0.74 24.83 -43.65
C LEU A 112 -0.29 25.32 -45.03
N GLN A 113 -1.23 25.53 -45.95
CA GLN A 113 -0.97 26.15 -47.24
C GLN A 113 -0.48 27.60 -47.08
N GLU A 114 -1.14 28.39 -46.23
CA GLU A 114 -0.73 29.77 -45.99
C GLU A 114 0.60 29.87 -45.24
N GLU A 115 0.90 28.94 -44.33
CA GLU A 115 2.20 28.90 -43.66
C GLU A 115 3.34 28.62 -44.65
N LYS A 116 3.11 27.77 -45.65
CA LYS A 116 4.07 27.54 -46.74
C LYS A 116 4.29 28.82 -47.57
N GLN A 117 3.22 29.58 -47.81
CA GLN A 117 3.31 30.85 -48.54
C GLN A 117 4.05 31.92 -47.72
N ASP A 118 3.80 32.03 -46.42
CA ASP A 118 4.57 32.89 -45.51
C ASP A 118 6.07 32.53 -45.54
N MET A 119 6.41 31.24 -45.57
CA MET A 119 7.80 30.77 -45.68
C MET A 119 8.44 31.13 -47.03
N ARG A 120 7.70 31.12 -48.13
CA ARG A 120 8.18 31.58 -49.43
C ARG A 120 8.53 33.07 -49.41
N TRP A 121 7.64 33.91 -48.86
CA TRP A 121 7.85 35.36 -48.77
C TRP A 121 8.98 35.76 -47.82
N LYS A 122 9.34 34.90 -46.86
CA LYS A 122 10.47 35.13 -45.94
C LYS A 122 11.81 35.33 -46.65
N GLY A 123 11.97 34.81 -47.88
CA GLY A 123 13.17 34.97 -48.70
C GLY A 123 13.32 36.34 -49.38
N PHE A 124 12.27 37.16 -49.41
CA PHE A 124 12.23 38.47 -50.07
C PHE A 124 12.46 39.61 -49.07
N GLN A 125 12.82 40.82 -49.56
CA GLN A 125 12.94 41.99 -48.69
C GLN A 125 11.57 42.43 -48.16
N GLU A 126 11.53 43.01 -46.96
CA GLU A 126 10.27 43.37 -46.29
C GLU A 126 9.43 44.38 -47.09
N LYS A 127 10.06 45.25 -47.87
CA LYS A 127 9.40 46.24 -48.76
C LYS A 127 8.76 45.63 -50.01
N GLU A 128 9.15 44.41 -50.37
CA GLU A 128 8.68 43.70 -51.57
C GLU A 128 7.57 42.69 -51.24
N ARG A 129 7.26 42.52 -49.95
CA ARG A 129 6.24 41.59 -49.48
C ARG A 129 4.86 42.24 -49.54
N PRO A 130 3.81 41.42 -49.72
CA PRO A 130 2.46 41.89 -49.47
C PRO A 130 2.32 42.44 -48.04
N PRO A 131 1.56 43.54 -47.84
CA PRO A 131 1.41 44.19 -46.52
C PRO A 131 0.90 43.26 -45.41
N TRP A 132 0.15 42.22 -45.75
CA TRP A 132 -0.41 41.24 -44.81
C TRP A 132 0.54 40.07 -44.49
N ARG A 133 1.71 39.98 -45.12
CA ARG A 133 2.68 38.90 -44.89
C ARG A 133 3.73 39.29 -43.83
N PRO A 134 4.10 38.39 -42.89
CA PRO A 134 3.55 37.05 -42.70
C PRO A 134 2.19 37.10 -41.99
N MET A 135 1.24 36.27 -42.43
CA MET A 135 -0.08 36.17 -41.80
C MET A 135 -0.06 35.40 -40.48
N LYS A 136 0.95 34.54 -40.28
CA LYS A 136 1.16 33.73 -39.06
C LYS A 136 -0.07 32.91 -38.69
N CYS A 137 -0.68 32.27 -39.70
CA CYS A 137 -1.94 31.54 -39.57
C CYS A 137 -1.86 30.45 -38.50
N LYS A 138 -0.72 29.75 -38.41
CA LYS A 138 -0.50 28.73 -37.39
C LYS A 138 -0.58 29.29 -35.96
N GLN A 139 0.07 30.43 -35.70
CA GLN A 139 0.04 31.07 -34.37
C GLN A 139 -1.37 31.54 -34.01
N LYS A 140 -2.12 32.11 -34.96
CA LYS A 140 -3.52 32.51 -34.76
C LYS A 140 -4.41 31.30 -34.44
N HIS A 141 -4.16 30.17 -35.09
CA HIS A 141 -4.86 28.93 -34.83
C HIS A 141 -4.54 28.34 -33.46
N GLU A 142 -3.27 28.29 -33.06
CA GLU A 142 -2.86 27.87 -31.72
C GLU A 142 -3.53 28.73 -30.63
N ALA A 143 -3.52 30.07 -30.80
CA ALA A 143 -4.21 31.00 -29.89
C ALA A 143 -5.75 30.86 -29.91
N LEU A 144 -6.34 30.40 -31.01
CA LEU A 144 -7.76 30.07 -31.08
C LEU A 144 -8.07 28.82 -30.27
N LEU A 145 -7.26 27.77 -30.42
CA LEU A 145 -7.41 26.52 -29.66
C LEU A 145 -7.24 26.76 -28.16
N GLU A 146 -6.29 27.60 -27.75
CA GLU A 146 -6.14 28.04 -26.35
C GLU A 146 -7.43 28.65 -25.80
N ARG A 147 -8.00 29.63 -26.51
CA ARG A 147 -9.27 30.29 -26.10
C ARG A 147 -10.44 29.31 -26.08
N LEU A 148 -10.49 28.38 -27.02
CA LEU A 148 -11.52 27.34 -27.09
C LEU A 148 -11.46 26.42 -25.87
N VAL A 149 -10.27 25.91 -25.52
CA VAL A 149 -10.09 25.04 -24.35
C VAL A 149 -10.47 25.78 -23.08
N GLN A 150 -10.01 27.03 -22.92
CA GLN A 150 -10.34 27.85 -21.76
C GLN A 150 -11.86 28.05 -21.61
N ARG A 151 -12.54 28.48 -22.68
CA ARG A 151 -14.01 28.65 -22.68
C ARG A 151 -14.74 27.36 -22.30
N ARG A 152 -14.34 26.23 -22.88
CA ARG A 152 -14.99 24.94 -22.62
C ARG A 152 -14.82 24.45 -21.19
N MET A 153 -13.68 24.75 -20.56
CA MET A 153 -13.43 24.47 -19.14
C MET A 153 -14.27 25.41 -18.26
N GLU A 154 -14.33 26.70 -18.57
CA GLU A 154 -15.15 27.67 -17.83
C GLU A 154 -16.67 27.35 -17.92
N GLU A 155 -17.13 26.87 -19.07
CA GLU A 155 -18.52 26.45 -19.32
C GLU A 155 -18.83 25.01 -18.86
N ALA A 156 -17.91 24.32 -18.19
CA ALA A 156 -18.12 22.95 -17.76
C ALA A 156 -19.22 22.88 -16.68
N GLN A 157 -20.33 22.24 -17.02
CA GLN A 157 -21.49 22.04 -16.13
C GLN A 157 -21.70 20.56 -15.82
N LEU A 158 -22.32 20.30 -14.67
CA LEU A 158 -22.64 18.95 -14.20
C LEU A 158 -24.11 18.62 -14.51
N ASP A 159 -24.39 17.36 -14.84
CA ASP A 159 -25.77 16.85 -14.90
C ASP A 159 -26.37 16.84 -13.48
N SER A 160 -27.67 17.11 -13.36
CA SER A 160 -28.38 17.35 -12.08
C SER A 160 -28.45 16.16 -11.11
N SER A 161 -27.73 15.06 -11.35
CA SER A 161 -27.84 13.79 -10.63
C SER A 161 -26.72 13.48 -9.64
N VAL A 162 -25.79 14.41 -9.37
CA VAL A 162 -24.66 14.18 -8.45
C VAL A 162 -24.84 15.02 -7.19
N GLU A 163 -24.92 14.37 -6.04
CA GLU A 163 -24.82 15.03 -4.73
C GLU A 163 -23.41 15.58 -4.54
N ILE A 164 -23.25 16.90 -4.55
CA ILE A 164 -21.95 17.56 -4.33
C ILE A 164 -22.06 18.49 -3.13
N HIS A 165 -21.08 18.40 -2.23
CA HIS A 165 -21.10 19.05 -0.93
C HIS A 165 -20.50 20.47 -0.91
N SER A 166 -19.77 20.90 -1.94
CA SER A 166 -19.30 22.28 -2.09
C SER A 166 -19.15 22.73 -3.55
N SER A 167 -19.30 24.04 -3.79
CA SER A 167 -19.16 24.66 -5.13
C SER A 167 -17.76 24.47 -5.73
N LEU A 168 -16.73 24.40 -4.88
CA LEU A 168 -15.35 24.15 -5.29
C LEU A 168 -15.18 22.72 -5.84
N GLN A 169 -15.66 21.72 -5.10
CA GLN A 169 -15.60 20.31 -5.51
C GLN A 169 -16.34 20.11 -6.82
N GLN A 170 -17.50 20.76 -6.97
CA GLN A 170 -18.27 20.75 -8.20
C GLN A 170 -17.47 21.29 -9.38
N SER A 171 -16.82 22.45 -9.22
CA SER A 171 -16.01 23.06 -10.28
C SER A 171 -14.86 22.15 -10.73
N ILE A 172 -14.14 21.52 -9.81
CA ILE A 172 -13.03 20.62 -10.15
C ILE A 172 -13.54 19.37 -10.91
N ILE A 173 -14.62 18.75 -10.42
CA ILE A 173 -15.20 17.55 -11.04
C ILE A 173 -15.76 17.86 -12.43
N CYS A 174 -16.47 18.98 -12.60
CA CYS A 174 -16.95 19.46 -13.90
C CYS A 174 -15.81 19.58 -14.91
N ASN A 175 -14.75 20.29 -14.51
CA ASN A 175 -13.57 20.51 -15.33
C ASN A 175 -12.89 19.21 -15.72
N ALA A 176 -12.70 18.29 -14.77
CA ALA A 176 -12.07 16.99 -15.04
C ALA A 176 -12.92 16.12 -15.98
N LYS A 177 -14.25 16.10 -15.80
CA LYS A 177 -15.17 15.39 -16.71
C LYS A 177 -15.08 15.95 -18.12
N ARG A 178 -15.14 17.28 -18.27
CA ARG A 178 -15.02 17.97 -19.56
C ARG A 178 -13.68 17.68 -20.23
N LEU A 179 -12.58 17.78 -19.48
CA LEU A 179 -11.24 17.42 -19.94
C LEU A 179 -11.20 16.00 -20.49
N LYS A 180 -11.70 15.01 -19.74
CA LYS A 180 -11.72 13.61 -20.17
C LYS A 180 -12.51 13.41 -21.46
N GLU A 181 -13.72 13.98 -21.53
CA GLU A 181 -14.59 13.86 -22.71
C GLU A 181 -13.97 14.49 -23.95
N ASP A 182 -13.41 15.69 -23.80
CA ASP A 182 -12.82 16.41 -24.92
C ASP A 182 -11.51 15.76 -25.38
N LEU A 183 -10.63 15.30 -24.48
CA LEU A 183 -9.44 14.53 -24.87
C LEU A 183 -9.80 13.24 -25.61
N LEU A 184 -10.85 12.54 -25.17
CA LEU A 184 -11.32 11.35 -25.88
C LEU A 184 -11.82 11.69 -27.28
N LYS A 185 -12.57 12.79 -27.44
CA LYS A 185 -12.99 13.28 -28.76
C LYS A 185 -11.81 13.69 -29.64
N VAL A 186 -10.79 14.34 -29.06
CA VAL A 186 -9.59 14.74 -29.79
C VAL A 186 -8.88 13.53 -30.35
N VAL A 187 -8.66 12.51 -29.51
CA VAL A 187 -7.97 11.28 -29.91
C VAL A 187 -8.77 10.47 -30.93
N THR A 188 -10.10 10.47 -30.84
CA THR A 188 -10.96 9.62 -31.70
C THR A 188 -11.39 10.26 -33.02
N CYS A 189 -11.61 11.57 -33.04
CA CYS A 189 -12.23 12.27 -34.18
C CYS A 189 -11.35 13.40 -34.73
N VAL A 190 -10.69 14.18 -33.87
CA VAL A 190 -9.93 15.36 -34.31
C VAL A 190 -8.57 14.95 -34.87
N SER A 191 -7.96 13.91 -34.31
CA SER A 191 -6.63 13.40 -34.70
C SER A 191 -6.51 13.14 -36.20
N SER A 192 -7.55 12.58 -36.84
CA SER A 192 -7.57 12.27 -38.27
C SER A 192 -7.67 13.50 -39.19
N CYS A 193 -8.02 14.66 -38.64
CA CYS A 193 -8.16 15.91 -39.40
C CYS A 193 -6.84 16.68 -39.52
N TYR A 194 -5.84 16.33 -38.71
CA TYR A 194 -4.53 17.00 -38.65
C TYR A 194 -3.42 16.08 -39.18
N PRO A 195 -2.37 16.65 -39.80
CA PRO A 195 -1.15 15.89 -40.09
C PRO A 195 -0.44 15.42 -38.82
N GLU A 196 0.25 14.30 -38.89
CA GLU A 196 0.95 13.67 -37.75
C GLU A 196 2.04 14.60 -37.17
N GLU A 197 2.69 15.41 -38.00
CA GLU A 197 3.78 16.30 -37.60
C GLU A 197 3.33 17.42 -36.64
N MET A 198 2.04 17.76 -36.65
CA MET A 198 1.47 18.78 -35.77
C MET A 198 1.19 18.26 -34.35
N ASN A 199 1.18 16.93 -34.16
CA ASN A 199 0.87 16.26 -32.90
C ASN A 199 -0.27 16.93 -32.11
N VAL A 200 -1.42 17.08 -32.80
CA VAL A 200 -2.55 17.85 -32.28
C VAL A 200 -3.09 17.29 -30.96
N CYS A 201 -3.04 15.96 -30.78
CA CYS A 201 -3.48 15.31 -29.54
C CYS A 201 -2.62 15.74 -28.34
N GLN A 202 -1.29 15.77 -28.51
CA GLN A 202 -0.40 16.27 -27.46
C GLN A 202 -0.65 17.75 -27.20
N PHE A 203 -0.86 18.56 -28.26
CA PHE A 203 -1.12 19.99 -28.10
C PHE A 203 -2.38 20.26 -27.27
N TYR A 204 -3.53 19.64 -27.61
CA TYR A 204 -4.73 19.75 -26.78
C TYR A 204 -4.50 19.24 -25.35
N ALA A 205 -3.80 18.12 -25.18
CA ALA A 205 -3.48 17.59 -23.86
C ALA A 205 -2.71 18.61 -23.00
N THR A 206 -1.71 19.28 -23.58
CA THR A 206 -0.96 20.35 -22.91
C THR A 206 -1.85 21.54 -22.55
N LEU A 207 -2.76 21.95 -23.44
CA LEU A 207 -3.69 23.06 -23.17
C LEU A 207 -4.66 22.72 -22.03
N TYR A 208 -5.34 21.57 -22.10
CA TYR A 208 -6.25 21.12 -21.05
C TYR A 208 -5.52 20.92 -19.73
N HIS A 209 -4.31 20.35 -19.75
CA HIS A 209 -3.46 20.20 -18.58
C HIS A 209 -3.13 21.56 -17.95
N LYS A 210 -2.67 22.53 -18.75
CA LYS A 210 -2.32 23.87 -18.26
C LYS A 210 -3.51 24.58 -17.63
N THR A 211 -4.68 24.53 -18.28
CA THR A 211 -5.91 25.15 -17.75
C THR A 211 -6.36 24.46 -16.46
N PHE A 212 -6.35 23.13 -16.41
CA PHE A 212 -6.75 22.39 -15.22
C PHE A 212 -5.77 22.59 -14.06
N SER A 213 -4.46 22.53 -14.34
CA SER A 213 -3.39 22.81 -13.37
C SER A 213 -3.50 24.23 -12.82
N ALA A 214 -3.72 25.25 -13.66
CA ALA A 214 -3.92 26.62 -13.20
C ALA A 214 -5.10 26.74 -12.23
N LYS A 215 -6.21 26.04 -12.53
CA LYS A 215 -7.37 26.02 -11.63
C LYS A 215 -7.05 25.34 -10.30
N LEU A 216 -6.36 24.21 -10.30
CA LEU A 216 -5.97 23.53 -9.06
C LEU A 216 -4.96 24.34 -8.24
N ARG A 217 -4.04 25.06 -8.89
CA ARG A 217 -3.09 25.96 -8.21
C ARG A 217 -3.80 27.11 -7.51
N GLU A 218 -4.75 27.76 -8.19
CA GLU A 218 -5.60 28.80 -7.59
C GLU A 218 -6.28 28.28 -6.31
N VAL A 219 -6.77 27.03 -6.35
CA VAL A 219 -7.42 26.41 -5.19
C VAL A 219 -6.42 26.10 -4.08
N ALA A 220 -5.23 25.62 -4.42
CA ALA A 220 -4.17 25.27 -3.48
C ALA A 220 -3.57 26.49 -2.75
N GLU A 221 -3.70 27.69 -3.31
CA GLU A 221 -3.26 28.95 -2.67
C GLU A 221 -4.10 29.33 -1.45
N TYR A 222 -5.33 28.81 -1.34
CA TYR A 222 -6.20 29.06 -0.19
C TYR A 222 -5.95 28.07 0.96
N THR A 223 -6.32 28.48 2.18
CA THR A 223 -6.36 27.55 3.33
C THR A 223 -7.52 26.57 3.17
N LEU A 224 -7.20 25.32 2.81
CA LEU A 224 -8.19 24.28 2.58
C LEU A 224 -8.63 23.59 3.88
N CYS A 225 -9.91 23.24 3.96
CA CYS A 225 -10.39 22.32 4.99
C CYS A 225 -9.90 20.88 4.71
N ASP A 226 -9.93 19.99 5.71
CA ASP A 226 -9.41 18.63 5.56
C ASP A 226 -10.05 17.84 4.41
N LYS A 227 -11.36 18.05 4.17
CA LYS A 227 -12.08 17.38 3.09
C LYS A 227 -11.58 17.82 1.71
N ASP A 228 -11.34 19.12 1.53
CA ASP A 228 -10.88 19.69 0.26
C ASP A 228 -9.40 19.39 0.04
N CYS A 229 -8.59 19.35 1.10
CA CYS A 229 -7.20 18.88 1.05
C CYS A 229 -7.12 17.41 0.57
N ILE A 230 -7.92 16.51 1.14
CA ILE A 230 -7.99 15.10 0.71
C ILE A 230 -8.41 15.00 -0.75
N LEU A 231 -9.42 15.76 -1.17
CA LEU A 231 -9.89 15.75 -2.54
C LEU A 231 -8.78 16.18 -3.52
N LEU A 232 -8.08 17.26 -3.20
CA LEU A 232 -7.02 17.80 -4.06
C LEU A 232 -5.86 16.79 -4.21
N LEU A 233 -5.42 16.17 -3.12
CA LEU A 233 -4.41 15.11 -3.15
C LEU A 233 -4.87 13.89 -3.95
N GLN A 234 -6.14 13.48 -3.84
CA GLN A 234 -6.71 12.39 -4.66
C GLN A 234 -6.69 12.71 -6.15
N TRP A 235 -7.00 13.95 -6.54
CA TRP A 235 -6.90 14.38 -7.94
C TRP A 235 -5.49 14.32 -8.47
N VAL A 236 -4.52 14.82 -7.70
CA VAL A 236 -3.10 14.85 -8.09
C VAL A 236 -2.53 13.44 -8.20
N ASN A 237 -2.75 12.59 -7.19
CA ASN A 237 -2.08 11.31 -7.06
C ASN A 237 -2.83 10.14 -7.72
N GLN A 238 -4.13 10.26 -7.96
CA GLN A 238 -4.95 9.14 -8.46
C GLN A 238 -5.82 9.52 -9.67
N ASP A 239 -6.77 10.43 -9.50
CA ASP A 239 -7.87 10.56 -10.46
C ASP A 239 -7.40 11.15 -11.80
N TYR A 240 -6.54 12.16 -11.78
CA TYR A 240 -6.00 12.74 -13.02
C TYR A 240 -5.03 11.80 -13.74
N PRO A 241 -4.04 11.17 -13.08
CA PRO A 241 -3.24 10.11 -13.69
C PRO A 241 -4.08 8.97 -14.29
N ASN A 242 -5.19 8.60 -13.65
CA ASN A 242 -6.09 7.56 -14.17
C ASN A 242 -6.83 8.01 -15.45
N ILE A 243 -7.18 9.30 -15.58
CA ILE A 243 -7.74 9.85 -16.82
C ILE A 243 -6.74 9.75 -17.96
N LEU A 244 -5.49 10.18 -17.73
CA LEU A 244 -4.43 10.13 -18.75
C LEU A 244 -4.08 8.69 -19.14
N ASN A 245 -4.15 7.75 -18.19
CA ASN A 245 -3.88 6.33 -18.43
C ASN A 245 -5.07 5.55 -19.01
N SER A 246 -6.16 6.22 -19.43
CA SER A 246 -7.37 5.54 -19.87
C SER A 246 -7.40 5.23 -21.38
N GLY A 247 -7.38 3.93 -21.70
CA GLY A 247 -7.63 3.40 -23.05
C GLY A 247 -6.89 4.15 -24.16
N LYS A 248 -7.65 4.69 -25.11
CA LYS A 248 -7.12 5.41 -26.30
C LYS A 248 -6.28 6.64 -25.96
N ILE A 249 -6.52 7.29 -24.82
CA ILE A 249 -5.76 8.49 -24.42
C ILE A 249 -4.29 8.12 -24.18
N LYS A 250 -4.05 7.01 -23.48
CA LYS A 250 -2.71 6.50 -23.17
C LYS A 250 -1.91 6.12 -24.41
N ASP A 251 -2.59 5.63 -25.44
CA ASP A 251 -1.94 5.14 -26.66
C ASP A 251 -1.42 6.28 -27.55
N VAL A 252 -1.98 7.48 -27.42
CA VAL A 252 -1.71 8.61 -28.33
C VAL A 252 -1.04 9.78 -27.63
N ILE A 253 -1.35 10.04 -26.36
CA ILE A 253 -0.82 11.17 -25.60
C ILE A 253 0.33 10.70 -24.71
N ASP A 254 1.48 11.36 -24.85
CA ASP A 254 2.64 11.15 -24.01
C ASP A 254 2.51 11.97 -22.71
N HIS A 255 2.04 11.30 -21.67
CA HIS A 255 1.87 11.90 -20.34
C HIS A 255 3.20 12.30 -19.68
N THR A 256 4.35 11.77 -20.13
CA THR A 256 5.67 12.13 -19.56
C THR A 256 6.11 13.54 -19.97
N LYS A 257 5.45 14.13 -20.98
CA LYS A 257 5.66 15.51 -21.43
C LYS A 257 4.78 16.53 -20.71
N LEU A 258 3.88 16.08 -19.83
CA LEU A 258 3.05 16.95 -19.02
C LEU A 258 3.74 17.15 -17.67
N ASP A 259 3.84 18.40 -17.23
CA ASP A 259 4.38 18.74 -15.92
C ASP A 259 3.46 18.20 -14.79
N PRO A 260 3.93 18.14 -13.54
CA PRO A 260 3.06 17.83 -12.41
C PRO A 260 1.87 18.79 -12.30
N LEU A 261 0.68 18.27 -11.94
CA LEU A 261 -0.54 19.09 -11.80
C LEU A 261 -0.37 20.24 -10.80
N LEU A 262 0.32 19.96 -9.70
CA LEU A 262 0.73 20.92 -8.70
C LEU A 262 2.24 20.79 -8.51
N PRO A 263 2.95 21.90 -8.26
CA PRO A 263 4.37 21.85 -7.95
C PRO A 263 4.59 21.33 -6.52
N GLU A 264 5.76 20.76 -6.25
CA GLU A 264 6.06 20.08 -4.98
C GLU A 264 5.95 20.99 -3.75
N ASP A 265 6.22 22.30 -3.92
CA ASP A 265 6.09 23.32 -2.87
C ASP A 265 4.63 23.55 -2.44
N MET A 266 3.66 23.25 -3.31
CA MET A 266 2.24 23.27 -2.98
C MET A 266 1.73 21.91 -2.49
N ILE A 267 2.29 20.80 -2.98
CA ILE A 267 1.90 19.44 -2.56
C ILE A 267 2.37 19.15 -1.13
N ALA A 268 3.62 19.45 -0.80
CA ALA A 268 4.20 19.09 0.49
C ALA A 268 3.40 19.65 1.70
N PRO A 269 2.95 20.92 1.72
CA PRO A 269 2.08 21.43 2.79
C PRO A 269 0.73 20.70 2.90
N LEU A 270 0.11 20.33 1.77
CA LEU A 270 -1.15 19.57 1.75
C LEU A 270 -0.95 18.17 2.33
N GLU A 271 0.12 17.49 1.95
CA GLU A 271 0.48 16.18 2.49
C GLU A 271 0.75 16.27 4.01
N GLN A 272 1.45 17.32 4.47
CA GLN A 272 1.68 17.54 5.90
C GLN A 272 0.37 17.78 6.66
N GLN A 273 -0.53 18.62 6.14
CA GLN A 273 -1.85 18.83 6.74
C GLN A 273 -2.62 17.51 6.83
N PHE A 274 -2.70 16.76 5.74
CA PHE A 274 -3.36 15.45 5.71
C PHE A 274 -2.78 14.48 6.74
N LEU A 275 -1.45 14.36 6.80
CA LEU A 275 -0.76 13.47 7.73
C LEU A 275 -1.07 13.86 9.18
N ILE A 276 -0.95 15.14 9.55
CA ILE A 276 -1.23 15.61 10.92
C ILE A 276 -2.69 15.32 11.32
N THR A 277 -3.65 15.59 10.43
CA THR A 277 -5.06 15.29 10.68
C THR A 277 -5.27 13.79 10.88
N LYS A 278 -4.69 12.94 10.00
CA LYS A 278 -4.82 11.48 10.11
C LYS A 278 -4.13 10.88 11.33
N GLU A 279 -2.97 11.42 11.73
CA GLU A 279 -2.28 11.03 12.96
C GLU A 279 -3.14 11.35 14.19
N THR A 280 -3.76 12.52 14.21
CA THR A 280 -4.60 12.96 15.32
C THR A 280 -5.89 12.13 15.41
N GLU A 281 -6.53 11.85 14.26
CA GLU A 281 -7.69 10.97 14.18
C GLU A 281 -7.37 9.54 14.65
N LEU A 282 -6.27 8.97 14.14
CA LEU A 282 -5.82 7.63 14.51
C LEU A 282 -5.48 7.55 16.00
N SER A 283 -4.69 8.49 16.49
CA SER A 283 -4.32 8.58 17.91
C SER A 283 -5.57 8.68 18.78
N THR A 284 -6.51 9.56 18.44
CA THR A 284 -7.77 9.70 19.17
C THR A 284 -8.61 8.42 19.15
N CYS A 285 -8.70 7.74 18.00
CA CYS A 285 -9.41 6.46 17.87
C CYS A 285 -8.81 5.39 18.78
N LEU A 286 -7.49 5.20 18.71
CA LEU A 286 -6.77 4.19 19.48
C LEU A 286 -6.81 4.48 20.99
N HIS A 287 -6.66 5.74 21.39
CA HIS A 287 -6.80 6.14 22.80
C HIS A 287 -8.21 5.89 23.32
N LYS A 288 -9.27 6.16 22.54
CA LYS A 288 -10.65 5.84 22.95
C LYS A 288 -10.86 4.35 23.19
N ILE A 289 -10.24 3.49 22.35
CA ILE A 289 -10.26 2.04 22.58
C ILE A 289 -9.56 1.72 23.89
N LEU A 290 -8.35 2.26 24.12
CA LEU A 290 -7.60 2.01 25.35
C LEU A 290 -8.32 2.52 26.61
N ASP A 291 -8.94 3.70 26.55
CA ASP A 291 -9.71 4.30 27.64
C ASP A 291 -10.96 3.48 27.98
N ARG A 292 -11.63 2.92 26.96
CA ARG A 292 -12.74 1.98 27.16
C ARG A 292 -12.29 0.76 27.95
N GLU A 293 -11.17 0.14 27.55
CA GLU A 293 -10.63 -1.03 28.26
C GLU A 293 -10.10 -0.67 29.66
N GLU A 294 -9.47 0.49 29.84
CA GLU A 294 -9.00 0.94 31.16
C GLU A 294 -10.18 1.24 32.10
N THR A 295 -11.29 1.76 31.58
CA THR A 295 -12.51 2.02 32.36
C THR A 295 -13.21 0.71 32.76
N ALA A 296 -13.45 -0.18 31.81
CA ALA A 296 -14.05 -1.50 32.07
C ALA A 296 -13.23 -2.30 33.11
N TRP A 297 -11.89 -2.25 32.99
CA TRP A 297 -11.00 -2.84 33.99
C TRP A 297 -11.20 -2.22 35.38
N LYS A 298 -11.19 -0.89 35.50
CA LYS A 298 -11.38 -0.18 36.79
C LYS A 298 -12.70 -0.49 37.45
N GLU A 299 -13.76 -0.64 36.67
CA GLU A 299 -15.12 -0.95 37.13
C GLU A 299 -15.30 -2.42 37.52
N GLY A 300 -14.30 -3.27 37.24
CA GLY A 300 -14.34 -4.69 37.60
C GLY A 300 -15.08 -5.56 36.58
N GLU A 301 -15.31 -5.04 35.37
CA GLU A 301 -16.02 -5.76 34.33
C GLU A 301 -15.23 -6.99 33.87
N LEU A 302 -15.97 -8.02 33.44
CA LEU A 302 -15.41 -9.23 32.85
C LEU A 302 -15.64 -9.22 31.33
N PRO A 303 -14.74 -9.84 30.55
CA PRO A 303 -14.89 -9.95 29.10
C PRO A 303 -16.20 -10.66 28.74
N GLN A 304 -16.79 -10.28 27.62
CA GLN A 304 -18.03 -10.87 27.14
C GLN A 304 -17.80 -12.32 26.71
N LEU A 305 -18.76 -13.20 27.02
CA LEU A 305 -18.75 -14.60 26.63
C LEU A 305 -19.68 -14.79 25.41
N ARG A 306 -19.14 -15.28 24.29
CA ARG A 306 -19.92 -15.64 23.09
C ARG A 306 -19.60 -17.08 22.73
N ASP A 307 -20.63 -17.91 22.55
CA ASP A 307 -20.46 -19.33 22.24
C ASP A 307 -19.53 -20.07 23.22
N GLN A 308 -19.62 -19.73 24.51
CA GLN A 308 -18.80 -20.27 25.61
C GLN A 308 -17.31 -19.91 25.56
N VAL A 309 -16.91 -18.98 24.69
CA VAL A 309 -15.55 -18.45 24.58
C VAL A 309 -15.53 -16.95 24.88
N TYR A 310 -14.52 -16.46 25.59
CA TYR A 310 -14.34 -15.03 25.84
C TYR A 310 -13.98 -14.29 24.54
N CYS A 311 -14.79 -13.30 24.18
CA CYS A 311 -14.52 -12.40 23.07
C CYS A 311 -13.41 -11.41 23.44
N CYS A 312 -12.45 -11.24 22.53
CA CYS A 312 -11.34 -10.30 22.65
C CYS A 312 -11.40 -9.28 21.49
N ASP A 313 -12.49 -8.53 21.43
CA ASP A 313 -12.80 -7.63 20.30
C ASP A 313 -11.82 -6.44 20.22
N GLN A 314 -11.14 -6.10 21.33
CA GLN A 314 -10.14 -5.04 21.39
C GLN A 314 -9.09 -5.16 20.28
N ALA A 315 -8.62 -6.38 20.00
CA ALA A 315 -7.61 -6.62 18.96
C ALA A 315 -8.14 -6.24 17.57
N ILE A 316 -9.39 -6.61 17.30
CA ILE A 316 -10.08 -6.34 16.05
C ILE A 316 -10.27 -4.84 15.89
N ASP A 317 -10.74 -4.16 16.93
CA ASP A 317 -10.95 -2.71 16.93
C ASP A 317 -9.64 -1.95 16.64
N ILE A 318 -8.54 -2.34 17.30
CA ILE A 318 -7.21 -1.74 17.10
C ILE A 318 -6.73 -1.98 15.67
N ILE A 319 -6.73 -3.24 15.22
CA ILE A 319 -6.21 -3.62 13.90
C ILE A 319 -7.03 -2.96 12.79
N GLN A 320 -8.36 -2.97 12.88
CA GLN A 320 -9.23 -2.36 11.88
C GLN A 320 -9.09 -0.83 11.86
N CYS A 321 -9.05 -0.18 13.04
CA CYS A 321 -8.86 1.27 13.11
C CYS A 321 -7.52 1.65 12.48
N PHE A 322 -6.43 0.97 12.84
CA PHE A 322 -5.11 1.21 12.28
C PHE A 322 -5.06 0.95 10.76
N HIS A 323 -5.49 -0.23 10.31
CA HIS A 323 -5.44 -0.63 8.91
C HIS A 323 -6.21 0.33 8.00
N LYS A 324 -7.39 0.78 8.44
CA LYS A 324 -8.19 1.78 7.71
C LYS A 324 -7.43 3.07 7.45
N HIS A 325 -6.68 3.58 8.44
CA HIS A 325 -5.91 4.82 8.28
C HIS A 325 -4.70 4.61 7.36
N VAL A 326 -4.01 3.47 7.45
CA VAL A 326 -2.89 3.13 6.56
C VAL A 326 -3.35 3.06 5.10
N VAL A 327 -4.42 2.31 4.82
CA VAL A 327 -4.97 2.18 3.46
C VAL A 327 -5.43 3.54 2.92
N CYS A 328 -6.07 4.36 3.77
CA CYS A 328 -6.47 5.71 3.40
C CYS A 328 -5.26 6.59 3.04
N ALA A 329 -4.18 6.53 3.82
CA ALA A 329 -2.97 7.30 3.56
C ALA A 329 -2.25 6.85 2.29
N GLN A 330 -2.08 5.54 2.08
CA GLN A 330 -1.48 4.99 0.85
C GLN A 330 -2.29 5.41 -0.38
N LYS A 331 -3.62 5.40 -0.28
CA LYS A 331 -4.49 5.82 -1.38
C LYS A 331 -4.33 7.32 -1.67
N VAL A 332 -4.43 8.19 -0.67
CA VAL A 332 -4.43 9.64 -0.87
C VAL A 332 -3.06 10.19 -1.26
N LEU A 333 -1.98 9.65 -0.68
CA LEU A 333 -0.61 10.14 -0.91
C LEU A 333 0.05 9.53 -2.15
N GLY A 334 -0.53 8.50 -2.76
CA GLY A 334 0.00 7.84 -3.97
C GLY A 334 1.27 7.00 -3.75
N GLU A 335 2.00 7.23 -2.66
CA GLU A 335 3.25 6.55 -2.34
C GLU A 335 3.20 5.88 -0.95
N GLU A 336 3.64 4.62 -0.90
CA GLU A 336 3.69 3.85 0.33
C GLU A 336 4.66 4.43 1.36
N ALA A 337 5.80 4.97 0.90
CA ALA A 337 6.81 5.60 1.77
C ALA A 337 6.21 6.78 2.57
N LYS A 338 5.35 7.58 1.95
CA LYS A 338 4.71 8.72 2.61
C LYS A 338 3.68 8.29 3.66
N ALA A 339 3.09 7.10 3.52
CA ALA A 339 2.17 6.53 4.51
C ALA A 339 2.87 5.93 5.75
N GLN A 340 4.21 5.73 5.72
CA GLN A 340 4.97 5.16 6.85
C GLN A 340 4.83 5.98 8.14
N ARG A 341 4.62 7.30 8.03
CA ARG A 341 4.40 8.16 9.19
C ARG A 341 3.17 7.76 10.01
N ILE A 342 2.09 7.33 9.36
CA ILE A 342 0.90 6.78 10.03
C ILE A 342 1.24 5.46 10.73
N ILE A 343 2.12 4.67 10.13
CA ILE A 343 2.54 3.37 10.66
C ILE A 343 3.36 3.52 11.94
N CYS A 344 4.20 4.56 12.02
CA CYS A 344 4.94 4.91 13.24
C CYS A 344 4.03 5.16 14.45
N GLN A 345 2.77 5.57 14.25
CA GLN A 345 1.83 5.79 15.36
C GLN A 345 1.48 4.51 16.12
N LEU A 346 1.63 3.33 15.50
CA LEU A 346 1.42 2.06 16.21
C LEU A 346 2.42 1.89 17.37
N LYS A 347 3.67 2.33 17.20
CA LYS A 347 4.69 2.26 18.26
C LYS A 347 4.30 3.11 19.46
N HIS A 348 3.80 4.32 19.23
CA HIS A 348 3.32 5.21 20.29
C HIS A 348 2.16 4.55 21.05
N PHE A 349 1.14 4.07 20.32
CA PHE A 349 0.04 3.35 20.92
C PHE A 349 0.48 2.13 21.74
N LEU A 350 1.40 1.30 21.23
CA LEU A 350 1.90 0.13 21.95
C LEU A 350 2.68 0.50 23.22
N THR A 351 3.29 1.69 23.25
CA THR A 351 3.95 2.22 24.45
C THR A 351 2.93 2.61 25.52
N ASP A 352 1.84 3.25 25.13
CA ASP A 352 0.73 3.59 26.04
C ASP A 352 0.01 2.33 26.51
N TYR A 353 -0.21 1.38 25.60
CA TYR A 353 -0.81 0.09 25.92
C TYR A 353 0.06 -0.72 26.90
N LYS A 354 1.39 -0.67 26.75
CA LYS A 354 2.32 -1.23 27.74
C LYS A 354 2.17 -0.56 29.10
N THR A 355 1.99 0.75 29.14
CA THR A 355 1.78 1.47 30.40
C THR A 355 0.50 1.01 31.09
N PHE A 356 -0.60 0.86 30.35
CA PHE A 356 -1.84 0.26 30.85
C PHE A 356 -1.62 -1.18 31.33
N HIS A 357 -0.96 -2.01 30.53
CA HIS A 357 -0.63 -3.39 30.86
C HIS A 357 0.14 -3.50 32.19
N ASP A 358 1.16 -2.66 32.39
CA ASP A 358 1.96 -2.61 33.62
C ASP A 358 1.13 -2.11 34.83
N LYS A 359 0.10 -1.28 34.63
CA LYS A 359 -0.86 -0.91 35.71
C LYS A 359 -1.70 -2.13 36.11
N VAL A 360 -2.26 -2.85 35.14
CA VAL A 360 -3.09 -4.05 35.38
C VAL A 360 -2.29 -5.10 36.15
N MET A 361 -1.06 -5.40 35.73
CA MET A 361 -0.20 -6.38 36.40
C MET A 361 0.12 -6.06 37.87
N ARG A 362 0.18 -4.78 38.23
CA ARG A 362 0.44 -4.32 39.61
C ARG A 362 -0.83 -4.29 40.47
N SER A 363 -1.99 -4.46 39.86
CA SER A 363 -3.29 -4.44 40.53
C SER A 363 -3.53 -5.68 41.38
N ARG A 364 -4.45 -5.53 42.34
CA ARG A 364 -5.00 -6.63 43.15
C ARG A 364 -6.50 -6.83 42.91
N GLN A 365 -7.03 -6.26 41.83
CA GLN A 365 -8.44 -6.43 41.47
C GLN A 365 -8.75 -7.89 41.08
N THR A 366 -9.99 -8.30 41.27
CA THR A 366 -10.46 -9.67 41.03
C THR A 366 -10.49 -10.04 39.55
N ASN A 367 -10.72 -9.08 38.66
CA ASN A 367 -10.73 -9.26 37.20
C ASN A 367 -9.34 -9.19 36.54
N THR A 368 -8.26 -9.00 37.30
CA THR A 368 -6.89 -8.83 36.77
C THR A 368 -6.48 -9.97 35.83
N GLU A 369 -6.72 -11.23 36.23
CA GLU A 369 -6.37 -12.39 35.40
C GLU A 369 -7.16 -12.43 34.08
N ALA A 370 -8.44 -12.04 34.10
CA ALA A 370 -9.27 -11.99 32.89
C ALA A 370 -8.78 -10.90 31.93
N VAL A 371 -8.48 -9.69 32.43
CA VAL A 371 -7.96 -8.59 31.60
C VAL A 371 -6.59 -8.92 31.01
N LEU A 372 -5.72 -9.60 31.76
CA LEU A 372 -4.42 -10.05 31.23
C LEU A 372 -4.58 -11.10 30.12
N MET A 373 -5.60 -11.96 30.19
CA MET A 373 -5.91 -12.91 29.10
C MET A 373 -6.45 -12.21 27.85
N VAL A 374 -7.32 -11.20 27.99
CA VAL A 374 -7.73 -10.36 26.85
C VAL A 374 -6.51 -9.68 26.23
N ASN A 375 -5.66 -9.09 27.06
CA ASN A 375 -4.44 -8.44 26.61
C ASN A 375 -3.53 -9.43 25.86
N LEU A 376 -3.31 -10.64 26.39
CA LEU A 376 -2.54 -11.68 25.70
C LEU A 376 -3.09 -11.98 24.31
N SER A 377 -4.41 -12.17 24.18
CA SER A 377 -5.06 -12.37 22.88
C SER A 377 -4.82 -11.19 21.93
N CYS A 378 -4.97 -9.97 22.43
CA CYS A 378 -4.71 -8.76 21.66
C CYS A 378 -3.25 -8.67 21.19
N LEU A 379 -2.29 -8.96 22.06
CA LEU A 379 -0.86 -8.92 21.74
C LEU A 379 -0.50 -9.92 20.64
N LEU A 380 -1.04 -11.14 20.70
CA LEU A 380 -0.82 -12.18 19.69
C LEU A 380 -1.41 -11.78 18.34
N GLN A 381 -2.64 -11.27 18.31
CA GLN A 381 -3.27 -10.82 17.07
C GLN A 381 -2.54 -9.61 16.45
N CYS A 382 -2.08 -8.65 17.27
CA CYS A 382 -1.25 -7.54 16.80
C CYS A 382 0.09 -8.03 16.23
N ARG A 383 0.75 -8.99 16.89
CA ARG A 383 2.00 -9.62 16.40
C ARG A 383 1.79 -10.28 15.05
N ASP A 384 0.70 -11.04 14.92
CA ASP A 384 0.35 -11.74 13.68
C ASP A 384 0.03 -10.74 12.56
N TYR A 385 -0.69 -9.66 12.85
CA TYR A 385 -0.97 -8.59 11.89
C TYR A 385 0.32 -7.93 11.37
N ILE A 386 1.23 -7.54 12.26
CA ILE A 386 2.52 -6.92 11.89
C ILE A 386 3.35 -7.91 11.05
N THR A 387 3.38 -9.18 11.44
CA THR A 387 4.16 -10.21 10.74
C THR A 387 3.61 -10.49 9.34
N LYS A 388 2.28 -10.61 9.19
CA LYS A 388 1.62 -10.85 7.90
C LYS A 388 1.73 -9.64 6.95
N ASN A 389 1.76 -8.43 7.51
CA ASN A 389 1.85 -7.19 6.75
C ASN A 389 3.25 -6.56 6.85
N ALA A 390 4.31 -7.37 6.96
CA ALA A 390 5.66 -6.88 7.20
C ALA A 390 6.16 -5.85 6.16
N HIS A 391 5.68 -5.94 4.92
CA HIS A 391 6.00 -4.99 3.84
C HIS A 391 5.54 -3.55 4.14
N LEU A 392 4.49 -3.37 4.93
CA LEU A 392 4.00 -2.05 5.32
C LEU A 392 4.94 -1.36 6.32
N PHE A 393 5.68 -2.13 7.13
CA PHE A 393 6.41 -1.58 8.27
C PHE A 393 7.88 -1.34 7.93
N PRO A 394 8.41 -0.13 8.22
CA PRO A 394 9.86 0.09 8.31
C PRO A 394 10.49 -0.90 9.30
N GLU A 395 11.68 -1.45 8.98
CA GLU A 395 12.29 -2.52 9.76
C GLU A 395 12.61 -2.12 11.22
N ASP A 396 12.98 -0.87 11.45
CA ASP A 396 13.21 -0.32 12.80
C ASP A 396 11.90 -0.28 13.61
N ILE A 397 10.82 0.26 13.02
CA ILE A 397 9.50 0.34 13.65
C ILE A 397 8.92 -1.05 13.91
N LYS A 398 9.06 -1.96 12.95
CA LYS A 398 8.65 -3.35 13.07
C LYS A 398 9.35 -4.03 14.23
N THR A 399 10.68 -3.89 14.30
CA THR A 399 11.50 -4.48 15.38
C THR A 399 11.09 -3.94 16.75
N ASP A 400 10.87 -2.63 16.86
CA ASP A 400 10.44 -1.99 18.10
C ASP A 400 9.03 -2.45 18.53
N CYS A 401 8.07 -2.49 17.61
CA CYS A 401 6.72 -2.97 17.90
C CYS A 401 6.72 -4.44 18.35
N LEU A 402 7.44 -5.31 17.63
CA LEU A 402 7.56 -6.73 18.00
C LEU A 402 8.26 -6.92 19.34
N SER A 403 9.27 -6.10 19.64
CA SER A 403 9.96 -6.07 20.94
C SER A 403 9.02 -5.67 22.10
N LEU A 404 8.20 -4.64 21.90
CA LEU A 404 7.19 -4.21 22.89
C LEU A 404 6.14 -5.30 23.14
N LEU A 405 5.60 -5.88 22.07
CA LEU A 405 4.65 -7.00 22.14
C LEU A 405 5.25 -8.19 22.89
N ALA A 406 6.45 -8.64 22.49
CA ALA A 406 7.14 -9.75 23.14
C ALA A 406 7.41 -9.49 24.63
N THR A 407 7.73 -8.24 24.99
CA THR A 407 7.93 -7.85 26.39
C THR A 407 6.66 -7.97 27.21
N MET A 408 5.52 -7.48 26.70
CA MET A 408 4.22 -7.59 27.38
C MET A 408 3.70 -9.04 27.45
N THR A 409 3.89 -9.82 26.39
CA THR A 409 3.56 -11.25 26.40
C THR A 409 4.37 -11.98 27.47
N ARG A 410 5.68 -11.74 27.52
CA ARG A 410 6.56 -12.34 28.53
C ARG A 410 6.21 -11.91 29.95
N SER A 411 5.87 -10.65 30.19
CA SER A 411 5.46 -10.19 31.53
C SER A 411 4.14 -10.85 31.97
N SER A 412 3.18 -10.99 31.06
CA SER A 412 1.93 -11.74 31.30
C SER A 412 2.19 -13.20 31.64
N HIS A 413 3.02 -13.89 30.84
CA HIS A 413 3.38 -15.28 31.11
C HIS A 413 4.05 -15.42 32.48
N CYS A 414 5.00 -14.54 32.80
CA CYS A 414 5.66 -14.50 34.11
C CYS A 414 4.67 -14.29 35.27
N TYR A 415 3.63 -13.48 35.08
CA TYR A 415 2.58 -13.26 36.09
C TYR A 415 1.84 -14.56 36.40
N PHE A 416 1.34 -15.25 35.37
CA PHE A 416 0.59 -16.50 35.53
C PHE A 416 1.45 -17.63 36.09
N THR A 417 2.69 -17.80 35.59
CA THR A 417 3.60 -18.84 36.09
C THR A 417 4.03 -18.56 37.53
N SER A 418 4.27 -17.30 37.90
CA SER A 418 4.59 -16.93 39.28
C SER A 418 3.43 -17.22 40.24
N ASN A 419 2.19 -16.95 39.83
CA ASN A 419 0.99 -17.27 40.61
C ASN A 419 0.85 -18.80 40.78
N MET A 420 1.03 -19.57 39.70
CA MET A 420 1.06 -21.04 39.73
C MET A 420 2.11 -21.57 40.73
N HIS A 421 3.37 -21.10 40.64
CA HIS A 421 4.42 -21.55 41.55
C HIS A 421 4.19 -21.17 43.00
N ARG A 422 3.57 -20.00 43.26
CA ARG A 422 3.22 -19.58 44.62
C ARG A 422 2.25 -20.56 45.27
N GLU A 423 1.25 -21.00 44.54
CA GLU A 423 0.23 -21.93 45.04
C GLU A 423 0.71 -23.38 45.16
N LEU A 424 1.56 -23.81 44.23
CA LEU A 424 2.14 -25.17 44.26
C LEU A 424 3.36 -25.29 45.20
N LYS A 425 3.82 -24.19 45.80
CA LYS A 425 5.10 -24.09 46.53
C LYS A 425 5.31 -25.20 47.55
N ASP A 426 4.28 -25.52 48.34
CA ASP A 426 4.39 -26.49 49.43
C ASP A 426 4.35 -27.93 48.92
N LEU A 427 3.51 -28.23 47.93
CA LEU A 427 3.49 -29.52 47.25
C LEU A 427 4.82 -29.81 46.55
N TYR A 428 5.40 -28.80 45.88
CA TYR A 428 6.74 -28.93 45.30
C TYR A 428 7.83 -29.24 46.34
N ARG A 429 7.65 -28.96 47.64
CA ARG A 429 8.63 -29.36 48.67
C ARG A 429 8.67 -30.87 48.87
N LYS A 430 7.58 -31.58 48.57
CA LYS A 430 7.50 -33.03 48.66
C LYS A 430 8.32 -33.71 47.57
N VAL A 431 8.42 -33.11 46.37
CA VAL A 431 9.24 -33.63 45.26
C VAL A 431 10.70 -33.77 45.67
N GLY A 432 11.29 -34.93 45.36
CA GLY A 432 12.66 -35.28 45.72
C GLY A 432 12.90 -35.51 47.21
N SER A 433 11.86 -35.64 48.03
CA SER A 433 11.95 -36.00 49.46
C SER A 433 11.76 -37.51 49.69
N SER A 434 11.87 -37.94 50.95
CA SER A 434 11.54 -39.32 51.34
C SER A 434 10.07 -39.67 51.13
N GLU A 435 9.16 -38.70 51.25
CA GLU A 435 7.73 -38.86 50.94
C GLU A 435 7.54 -39.17 49.46
N TRP A 436 8.21 -38.42 48.58
CA TRP A 436 8.19 -38.68 47.14
C TRP A 436 8.75 -40.06 46.80
N LEU A 437 9.83 -40.51 47.45
CA LEU A 437 10.36 -41.85 47.18
C LEU A 437 9.40 -42.98 47.60
N LYS A 438 8.55 -42.74 48.62
CA LYS A 438 7.55 -43.71 49.10
C LYS A 438 6.26 -43.69 48.29
N ASN A 439 5.79 -42.51 47.87
CA ASN A 439 4.54 -42.31 47.14
C ASN A 439 4.68 -41.22 46.05
N SER A 440 5.54 -41.46 45.06
CA SER A 440 5.81 -40.51 43.98
C SER A 440 4.57 -40.21 43.13
N GLU A 441 3.73 -41.23 42.98
CA GLU A 441 2.48 -41.18 42.23
C GLU A 441 1.49 -40.20 42.86
N GLY A 442 1.16 -40.39 44.14
CA GLY A 442 0.25 -39.51 44.87
C GLY A 442 0.79 -38.07 44.99
N VAL A 443 2.10 -37.88 45.17
CA VAL A 443 2.70 -36.53 45.16
C VAL A 443 2.51 -35.83 43.80
N CYS A 444 2.63 -36.58 42.70
CA CYS A 444 2.40 -36.04 41.36
C CYS A 444 0.91 -35.72 41.13
N GLU A 445 0.01 -36.60 41.57
CA GLU A 445 -1.44 -36.40 41.46
C GLU A 445 -1.90 -35.19 42.27
N GLU A 446 -1.42 -35.01 43.50
CA GLU A 446 -1.72 -33.82 44.31
C GLU A 446 -1.27 -32.52 43.61
N LEU A 447 -0.08 -32.54 42.99
CA LEU A 447 0.44 -31.40 42.21
C LEU A 447 -0.44 -31.10 41.00
N LEU A 448 -0.79 -32.12 40.22
CA LEU A 448 -1.61 -31.96 39.02
C LEU A 448 -3.05 -31.55 39.36
N ALA A 449 -3.64 -32.09 40.42
CA ALA A 449 -4.97 -31.70 40.89
C ALA A 449 -5.01 -30.25 41.39
N LYS A 450 -3.93 -29.77 42.03
CA LYS A 450 -3.81 -28.35 42.41
C LYS A 450 -3.59 -27.45 41.19
N LEU A 451 -2.80 -27.91 40.21
CA LEU A 451 -2.56 -27.21 38.95
C LEU A 451 -3.83 -27.09 38.10
N ASP A 452 -4.69 -28.11 38.10
CA ASP A 452 -5.95 -28.11 37.35
C ASP A 452 -6.81 -26.89 37.70
N ARG A 453 -6.92 -26.53 38.98
CA ARG A 453 -7.62 -25.31 39.39
C ARG A 453 -7.08 -24.01 38.76
N HIS A 454 -5.82 -23.97 38.36
CA HIS A 454 -5.26 -22.84 37.61
C HIS A 454 -5.58 -22.93 36.13
N ILE A 455 -5.42 -24.11 35.53
CA ILE A 455 -5.62 -24.30 34.09
C ILE A 455 -7.09 -24.18 33.71
N GLN A 456 -8.02 -24.60 34.57
CA GLN A 456 -9.46 -24.46 34.36
C GLN A 456 -9.90 -22.99 34.19
N LYS A 457 -9.10 -22.02 34.67
CA LYS A 457 -9.37 -20.58 34.42
C LYS A 457 -9.21 -20.18 32.95
N PHE A 458 -8.50 -21.00 32.17
CA PHE A 458 -8.18 -20.74 30.77
C PHE A 458 -9.10 -21.50 29.80
N ILE A 459 -10.02 -22.34 30.29
CA ILE A 459 -10.80 -23.26 29.43
C ILE A 459 -11.77 -22.54 28.48
N ASN A 460 -12.32 -21.40 28.89
CA ASN A 460 -13.25 -20.59 28.10
C ASN A 460 -12.53 -19.54 27.23
N TRP A 461 -11.21 -19.67 27.03
CA TRP A 461 -10.44 -18.74 26.20
C TRP A 461 -10.07 -19.39 24.89
N ASP A 462 -9.80 -18.57 23.87
CA ASP A 462 -9.37 -19.06 22.57
C ASP A 462 -8.14 -19.98 22.69
N LYS A 463 -8.22 -21.16 22.05
CA LYS A 463 -7.22 -22.22 22.17
C LYS A 463 -5.85 -21.78 21.65
N MET A 464 -5.80 -20.99 20.58
CA MET A 464 -4.55 -20.51 20.01
C MET A 464 -3.90 -19.49 20.95
N CYS A 465 -4.70 -18.62 21.57
CA CYS A 465 -4.22 -17.69 22.59
C CYS A 465 -3.64 -18.42 23.82
N CYS A 466 -4.30 -19.48 24.29
CA CYS A 466 -3.88 -20.22 25.48
C CYS A 466 -2.66 -21.10 25.24
N GLN A 467 -2.43 -21.59 24.02
CA GLN A 467 -1.37 -22.54 23.73
C GLN A 467 0.02 -22.04 24.15
N GLU A 468 0.38 -20.79 23.81
CA GLU A 468 1.71 -20.23 24.18
C GLU A 468 1.88 -20.13 25.70
N LEU A 469 0.84 -19.69 26.42
CA LEU A 469 0.84 -19.59 27.88
C LEU A 469 0.95 -20.98 28.52
N LEU A 470 0.15 -21.94 28.08
CA LEU A 470 0.14 -23.31 28.61
C LEU A 470 1.45 -24.04 28.34
N SER A 471 2.07 -23.82 27.18
CA SER A 471 3.41 -24.30 26.89
C SER A 471 4.48 -23.68 27.79
N GLY A 472 4.39 -22.37 28.07
CA GLY A 472 5.23 -21.73 29.07
C GLY A 472 5.06 -22.33 30.47
N MET A 473 3.82 -22.56 30.90
CA MET A 473 3.50 -23.20 32.18
C MET A 473 4.01 -24.65 32.27
N HIS A 474 3.88 -25.42 31.18
CA HIS A 474 4.41 -26.79 31.10
C HIS A 474 5.93 -26.80 31.34
N LYS A 475 6.66 -25.95 30.64
CA LYS A 475 8.12 -25.82 30.79
C LYS A 475 8.52 -25.41 32.21
N GLU A 476 7.89 -24.38 32.77
CA GLU A 476 8.18 -23.87 34.11
C GLU A 476 7.82 -24.90 35.22
N PHE A 477 6.69 -25.58 35.09
CA PHE A 477 6.27 -26.65 36.01
C PHE A 477 7.30 -27.78 36.05
N LEU A 478 7.72 -28.26 34.87
CA LEU A 478 8.71 -29.33 34.75
C LEU A 478 10.08 -28.88 35.25
N ALA A 479 10.49 -27.64 34.94
CA ALA A 479 11.75 -27.07 35.41
C ALA A 479 11.79 -26.99 36.95
N GLU A 480 10.71 -26.56 37.59
CA GLU A 480 10.59 -26.56 39.05
C GLU A 480 10.63 -27.98 39.62
N TYR A 481 9.96 -28.94 38.98
CA TYR A 481 10.00 -30.35 39.37
C TYR A 481 11.44 -30.91 39.35
N VAL A 482 12.16 -30.71 38.25
CA VAL A 482 13.58 -31.09 38.10
C VAL A 482 14.45 -30.41 39.16
N ARG A 483 14.25 -29.10 39.36
CA ARG A 483 14.97 -28.32 40.36
C ARG A 483 14.78 -28.87 41.77
N LYS A 484 13.57 -29.32 42.13
CA LYS A 484 13.29 -29.92 43.44
C LYS A 484 13.98 -31.26 43.62
N MET A 485 14.04 -32.10 42.59
CA MET A 485 14.84 -33.32 42.59
C MET A 485 16.32 -33.01 42.85
N MET A 486 16.86 -31.94 42.25
CA MET A 486 18.26 -31.54 42.40
C MET A 486 18.62 -30.91 43.77
N LYS A 487 17.66 -30.75 44.70
CA LYS A 487 17.93 -30.20 46.05
C LYS A 487 18.56 -31.19 47.04
N GLN A 488 18.90 -32.40 46.61
CA GLN A 488 19.66 -33.39 47.40
C GLN A 488 19.03 -33.72 48.77
N LYS A 489 17.69 -33.78 48.85
CA LYS A 489 16.99 -34.19 50.08
C LYS A 489 16.97 -35.70 50.31
N ILE A 490 17.33 -36.47 49.28
CA ILE A 490 17.43 -37.93 49.30
C ILE A 490 18.77 -38.37 48.75
N LYS A 491 19.26 -39.52 49.24
CA LYS A 491 20.47 -40.18 48.76
C LYS A 491 20.14 -41.62 48.40
N LEU A 492 20.27 -41.96 47.13
CA LEU A 492 19.92 -43.25 46.54
C LEU A 492 21.17 -44.15 46.52
N SER A 493 21.47 -44.82 47.62
CA SER A 493 22.71 -45.59 47.76
C SER A 493 22.64 -46.99 47.13
N LYS A 494 21.45 -47.59 47.04
CA LYS A 494 21.26 -48.94 46.50
C LYS A 494 20.83 -48.92 45.03
N LYS A 495 21.35 -49.85 44.22
CA LYS A 495 20.94 -50.02 42.81
C LYS A 495 19.42 -50.13 42.63
N ALA A 496 18.75 -50.91 43.48
CA ALA A 496 17.30 -51.06 43.45
C ALA A 496 16.56 -49.73 43.70
N GLN A 497 17.04 -48.90 44.64
CA GLN A 497 16.45 -47.58 44.91
C GLN A 497 16.66 -46.61 43.73
N GLN A 498 17.81 -46.68 43.07
CA GLN A 498 18.10 -45.88 41.88
C GLN A 498 17.23 -46.28 40.69
N GLN A 499 17.05 -47.59 40.46
CA GLN A 499 16.15 -48.11 39.43
C GLN A 499 14.69 -47.73 39.71
N MET A 500 14.25 -47.87 40.96
CA MET A 500 12.91 -47.45 41.39
C MET A 500 12.70 -45.95 41.16
N ALA A 501 13.60 -45.09 41.66
CA ALA A 501 13.49 -43.64 41.46
C ALA A 501 13.50 -43.26 39.97
N ALA A 502 14.32 -43.92 39.15
CA ALA A 502 14.35 -43.69 37.71
C ALA A 502 13.02 -44.08 37.03
N SER A 503 12.41 -45.21 37.44
CA SER A 503 11.09 -45.63 36.94
C SER A 503 10.00 -44.62 37.32
N LEU A 504 10.01 -44.14 38.58
CA LEU A 504 9.05 -43.15 39.07
C LEU A 504 9.16 -41.82 38.33
N LEU A 505 10.37 -41.39 37.97
CA LEU A 505 10.59 -40.20 37.15
C LEU A 505 10.01 -40.35 35.74
N CYS A 506 10.16 -41.52 35.10
CA CYS A 506 9.55 -41.79 33.80
C CYS A 506 8.02 -41.73 33.86
N ILE A 507 7.41 -42.39 34.85
CA ILE A 507 5.95 -42.39 35.04
C ILE A 507 5.42 -40.97 35.26
N ASN A 508 6.07 -40.20 36.13
CA ASN A 508 5.65 -38.84 36.40
C ASN A 508 5.86 -37.92 35.18
N SER A 509 6.90 -38.17 34.36
CA SER A 509 7.11 -37.44 33.10
C SER A 509 5.94 -37.63 32.16
N GLU A 510 5.51 -38.88 31.95
CA GLU A 510 4.39 -39.22 31.08
C GLU A 510 3.11 -38.56 31.58
N ARG A 511 2.81 -38.65 32.89
CA ARG A 511 1.63 -38.01 33.48
C ARG A 511 1.61 -36.50 33.31
N ILE A 512 2.72 -35.83 33.61
CA ILE A 512 2.84 -34.37 33.47
C ILE A 512 2.64 -33.99 32.00
N HIS A 513 3.32 -34.68 31.09
CA HIS A 513 3.23 -34.43 29.67
C HIS A 513 1.81 -34.66 29.12
N THR A 514 1.20 -35.81 29.40
CA THR A 514 -0.18 -36.12 28.98
C THR A 514 -1.16 -35.06 29.47
N TYR A 515 -1.03 -34.63 30.72
CA TYR A 515 -1.89 -33.60 31.29
C TYR A 515 -1.74 -32.25 30.56
N PHE A 516 -0.51 -31.75 30.38
CA PHE A 516 -0.29 -30.46 29.70
C PHE A 516 -0.65 -30.50 28.21
N THR A 517 -0.39 -31.62 27.52
CA THR A 517 -0.81 -31.81 26.13
C THR A 517 -2.33 -31.82 26.00
N ALA A 518 -3.04 -32.50 26.90
CA ALA A 518 -4.50 -32.47 26.95
C ALA A 518 -5.05 -31.06 27.23
N ALA A 519 -4.38 -30.29 28.08
CA ALA A 519 -4.73 -28.90 28.34
C ALA A 519 -4.46 -27.96 27.16
N GLY A 520 -3.54 -28.30 26.24
CA GLY A 520 -3.29 -27.53 25.01
C GLY A 520 -1.83 -27.13 24.76
N SER A 521 -0.87 -27.58 25.58
CA SER A 521 0.56 -27.39 25.31
C SER A 521 1.00 -28.15 24.05
N ASN A 522 1.91 -27.54 23.29
CA ASN A 522 2.50 -28.11 22.07
C ASN A 522 3.99 -28.50 22.23
N LEU A 523 4.53 -28.49 23.45
CA LEU A 523 5.95 -28.81 23.70
C LEU A 523 6.15 -30.32 23.93
N ASP A 524 6.02 -31.11 22.85
CA ASP A 524 6.12 -32.58 22.91
C ASP A 524 7.47 -33.06 23.46
N TRP A 525 8.56 -32.40 23.07
CA TRP A 525 9.93 -32.74 23.48
C TRP A 525 10.19 -32.67 25.00
N LEU A 526 9.34 -32.00 25.78
CA LEU A 526 9.48 -31.95 27.24
C LEU A 526 9.28 -33.32 27.90
N LYS A 527 8.58 -34.25 27.25
CA LYS A 527 8.32 -35.60 27.77
C LYS A 527 9.60 -36.40 28.04
N ASP A 528 10.68 -36.07 27.32
CA ASP A 528 11.94 -36.82 27.35
C ASP A 528 12.91 -36.33 28.44
N ILE A 529 12.69 -35.13 29.02
CA ILE A 529 13.62 -34.51 29.98
C ILE A 529 13.86 -35.40 31.22
N LEU A 530 12.79 -35.83 31.89
CA LEU A 530 12.91 -36.67 33.09
C LEU A 530 13.41 -38.09 32.75
N PRO A 531 12.94 -38.77 31.69
CA PRO A 531 13.50 -40.05 31.24
C PRO A 531 14.99 -40.01 30.97
N ASN A 532 15.46 -38.97 30.28
CA ASN A 532 16.87 -38.75 29.96
C ASN A 532 17.71 -38.58 31.24
N LEU A 533 17.26 -37.74 32.18
CA LEU A 533 17.91 -37.59 33.47
C LEU A 533 17.83 -38.88 34.34
N ALA A 534 16.74 -39.63 34.24
CA ALA A 534 16.55 -40.89 34.93
C ALA A 534 17.50 -41.98 34.42
N GLY A 535 17.90 -41.94 33.14
CA GLY A 535 18.94 -42.79 32.56
C GLY A 535 20.24 -42.76 33.36
N LEU A 536 20.71 -41.56 33.73
CA LEU A 536 21.91 -41.36 34.55
C LEU A 536 21.82 -42.04 35.93
N LEU A 537 20.62 -42.12 36.52
CA LEU A 537 20.42 -42.80 37.79
C LEU A 537 20.52 -44.33 37.65
N LYS A 538 20.16 -44.89 36.49
CA LYS A 538 20.21 -46.35 36.23
C LYS A 538 21.65 -46.84 36.04
N LEU A 539 22.50 -46.05 35.38
CA LEU A 539 23.90 -46.39 35.08
C LEU A 539 24.72 -46.56 36.37
N GLN A 540 25.49 -47.64 36.47
CA GLN A 540 26.32 -47.93 37.65
C GLN A 540 27.80 -47.63 37.42
N ASP A 541 28.26 -47.80 36.20
CA ASP A 541 29.64 -47.61 35.80
C ASP A 541 29.93 -46.12 35.50
N PRO A 542 30.99 -45.51 36.09
CA PRO A 542 31.32 -44.11 35.88
C PRO A 542 31.60 -43.73 34.41
N ASP A 543 32.20 -44.61 33.62
CA ASP A 543 32.51 -44.33 32.20
C ASP A 543 31.25 -44.33 31.34
N SER A 544 30.32 -45.24 31.64
CA SER A 544 28.98 -45.24 31.03
C SER A 544 28.21 -43.95 31.35
N ILE A 545 28.32 -43.43 32.58
CA ILE A 545 27.72 -42.13 32.97
C ILE A 545 28.34 -40.99 32.15
N LYS A 546 29.66 -40.99 31.91
CA LYS A 546 30.31 -39.96 31.08
C LYS A 546 29.79 -39.99 29.66
N LEU A 547 29.69 -41.17 29.05
CA LEU A 547 29.21 -41.32 27.68
C LEU A 547 27.77 -40.80 27.53
N GLU A 548 26.88 -41.16 28.46
CA GLU A 548 25.50 -40.68 28.45
C GLU A 548 25.42 -39.18 28.65
N LEU A 549 26.24 -38.61 29.55
CA LEU A 549 26.31 -37.16 29.74
C LEU A 549 26.75 -36.42 28.47
N VAL A 550 27.69 -36.96 27.71
CA VAL A 550 28.09 -36.38 26.42
C VAL A 550 26.91 -36.34 25.45
N THR A 551 26.08 -37.40 25.40
CA THR A 551 24.85 -37.42 24.59
C THR A 551 23.85 -36.37 25.07
N LEU A 552 23.60 -36.30 26.38
CA LEU A 552 22.66 -35.34 26.96
C LEU A 552 23.08 -33.88 26.79
N MET A 553 24.37 -33.58 26.84
CA MET A 553 24.87 -32.23 26.62
C MET A 553 24.78 -31.79 25.16
N LYS A 554 24.85 -32.74 24.21
CA LYS A 554 24.55 -32.43 22.81
C LYS A 554 23.06 -32.14 22.60
N LEU A 555 22.19 -32.87 23.32
CA LEU A 555 20.75 -32.69 23.24
C LEU A 555 20.28 -31.43 23.98
N TYR A 556 20.93 -31.10 25.10
CA TYR A 556 20.63 -29.96 25.96
C TYR A 556 21.91 -29.16 26.27
N PRO A 557 22.31 -28.25 25.36
CA PRO A 557 23.55 -27.48 25.51
C PRO A 557 23.60 -26.60 26.76
N ASP A 558 22.44 -26.23 27.31
CA ASP A 558 22.32 -25.42 28.53
C ASP A 558 22.41 -26.25 29.84
N LEU A 559 22.66 -27.56 29.75
CA LEU A 559 22.95 -28.43 30.89
C LEU A 559 24.33 -28.13 31.50
N SER A 560 24.36 -27.23 32.48
CA SER A 560 25.59 -26.84 33.18
C SER A 560 26.20 -27.92 34.09
N GLU A 561 27.48 -27.76 34.41
CA GLU A 561 28.20 -28.54 35.43
C GLU A 561 27.45 -28.56 36.78
N ARG A 562 26.84 -27.44 37.16
CA ARG A 562 26.05 -27.33 38.41
C ARG A 562 24.85 -28.26 38.40
N HIS A 563 24.17 -28.36 37.25
CA HIS A 563 23.03 -29.27 37.07
C HIS A 563 23.47 -30.72 37.18
N ILE A 564 24.55 -31.09 36.49
CA ILE A 564 25.11 -32.45 36.49
C ILE A 564 25.55 -32.84 37.90
N SER A 565 26.32 -31.97 38.56
CA SER A 565 26.78 -32.19 39.93
C SER A 565 25.62 -32.36 40.91
N ALA A 566 24.59 -31.52 40.83
CA ALA A 566 23.43 -31.59 41.70
C ALA A 566 22.61 -32.87 41.48
N TRP A 567 22.45 -33.31 40.23
CA TRP A 567 21.75 -34.53 39.88
C TRP A 567 22.52 -35.79 40.32
N LEU A 568 23.81 -35.87 40.00
CA LEU A 568 24.63 -37.05 40.33
C LEU A 568 24.83 -37.25 41.83
N ARG A 569 24.76 -36.19 42.64
CA ARG A 569 24.77 -36.30 44.12
C ARG A 569 23.57 -37.06 44.70
N LEU A 570 22.50 -37.27 43.91
CA LEU A 570 21.43 -38.19 44.29
C LEU A 570 21.93 -39.64 44.35
N LYS A 571 22.95 -40.01 43.57
CA LYS A 571 23.56 -41.35 43.64
C LYS A 571 24.46 -41.43 44.86
N GLY A 572 24.04 -42.24 45.83
CA GLY A 572 24.77 -42.40 47.07
C GLY A 572 26.03 -43.26 46.99
N ASN A 573 26.16 -44.04 45.91
CA ASN A 573 27.26 -44.97 45.65
C ASN A 573 28.38 -44.38 44.79
N LEU A 574 28.24 -43.15 44.29
CA LEU A 574 29.29 -42.49 43.53
C LEU A 574 30.28 -41.84 44.50
N SER A 575 31.57 -42.16 44.38
CA SER A 575 32.57 -41.54 45.26
C SER A 575 32.80 -40.07 44.87
N PRO A 576 33.26 -39.21 45.80
CA PRO A 576 33.64 -37.83 45.48
C PRO A 576 34.73 -37.75 44.40
N SER A 577 35.61 -38.75 44.31
CA SER A 577 36.64 -38.85 43.28
C SER A 577 36.04 -39.12 41.90
N ASP A 578 35.11 -40.09 41.81
CA ASP A 578 34.42 -40.42 40.57
C ASP A 578 33.61 -39.24 40.06
N LEU A 579 32.89 -38.55 40.95
CA LEU A 579 32.15 -37.34 40.60
C LEU A 579 33.09 -36.26 40.05
N LYS A 580 34.24 -36.02 40.68
CA LYS A 580 35.24 -35.05 40.19
C LYS A 580 35.80 -35.45 38.82
N MET A 581 36.04 -36.75 38.60
CA MET A 581 36.51 -37.26 37.31
C MET A 581 35.47 -37.09 36.21
N ILE A 582 34.19 -37.39 36.49
CA ILE A 582 33.07 -37.20 35.57
C ILE A 582 32.92 -35.72 35.20
N LEU A 583 32.93 -34.81 36.18
CA LEU A 583 32.80 -33.38 35.93
C LEU A 583 34.00 -32.83 35.13
N LYS A 584 35.22 -33.29 35.40
CA LYS A 584 36.41 -32.90 34.60
C LYS A 584 36.30 -33.35 33.14
N SER A 585 35.85 -34.58 32.87
CA SER A 585 35.65 -35.04 31.49
C SER A 585 34.58 -34.22 30.78
N VAL A 586 33.51 -33.86 31.48
CA VAL A 586 32.42 -33.02 30.97
C VAL A 586 32.91 -31.64 30.56
N ILE A 587 33.73 -30.97 31.39
CA ILE A 587 34.31 -29.64 31.08
C ILE A 587 35.17 -29.70 29.81
N CYS A 588 35.97 -30.76 29.65
CA CYS A 588 36.82 -30.94 28.48
C CYS A 588 35.99 -31.10 27.19
N SER A 589 34.88 -31.83 27.25
CA SER A 589 33.96 -31.98 26.12
C SER A 589 33.14 -30.72 25.83
N GLN A 590 32.76 -29.93 26.85
CA GLN A 590 31.97 -28.70 26.68
C GLN A 590 32.71 -27.63 25.86
N ASN A 591 34.03 -27.54 26.02
CA ASN A 591 34.91 -26.66 25.23
C ASN A 591 34.99 -27.06 23.74
N GLN A 592 34.73 -28.32 23.40
CA GLN A 592 34.73 -28.80 22.00
C GLN A 592 33.40 -28.57 21.28
N PHE A 593 32.29 -28.43 22.01
CA PHE A 593 30.95 -28.20 21.44
C PHE A 593 30.61 -26.71 21.23
N SER A 594 31.41 -25.80 21.77
CA SER A 594 31.17 -24.35 21.67
C SER A 594 31.45 -23.77 20.28
N GLU A 595 32.08 -24.53 19.37
CA GLU A 595 32.49 -24.04 18.04
C GLU A 595 31.48 -24.31 16.91
N THR A 596 30.36 -25.02 17.14
CA THR A 596 29.57 -25.57 16.01
C THR A 596 28.03 -25.50 16.08
N GLN A 597 27.38 -24.81 17.01
CA GLN A 597 25.90 -24.91 17.09
C GLN A 597 25.11 -23.60 17.23
N ASP A 598 24.37 -23.27 16.17
CA ASP A 598 23.07 -22.57 16.24
C ASP A 598 22.04 -23.51 16.91
N SER A 599 22.00 -23.57 18.25
CA SER A 599 21.12 -24.50 18.97
C SER A 599 20.24 -23.82 20.04
N LEU A 600 19.40 -22.89 19.61
CA LEU A 600 18.27 -22.41 20.44
C LEU A 600 17.16 -23.49 20.63
N GLN A 601 17.29 -24.65 20.00
CA GLN A 601 16.20 -25.61 19.80
C GLN A 601 15.69 -26.29 21.10
N PHE A 602 16.52 -26.44 22.14
CA PHE A 602 16.13 -27.09 23.40
C PHE A 602 16.73 -26.44 24.67
N SER A 603 16.58 -25.12 24.82
CA SER A 603 16.96 -24.44 26.06
C SER A 603 15.95 -24.74 27.19
N PHE A 604 16.22 -25.74 28.04
CA PHE A 604 15.39 -26.10 29.20
C PHE A 604 16.09 -25.80 30.54
N PHE A 605 17.35 -26.21 30.67
CA PHE A 605 18.08 -26.15 31.93
C PHE A 605 18.44 -24.73 32.36
N SER A 606 18.44 -23.75 31.45
CA SER A 606 18.52 -22.33 31.76
C SER A 606 17.36 -21.84 32.66
N THR A 607 16.20 -22.48 32.59
CA THR A 607 15.05 -22.24 33.48
C THR A 607 15.24 -22.92 34.85
N VAL A 608 16.02 -24.00 34.93
CA VAL A 608 16.26 -24.78 36.16
C VAL A 608 17.29 -24.09 37.06
N ARG A 609 16.84 -23.17 37.93
CA ARG A 609 17.75 -22.40 38.80
C ARG A 609 18.30 -23.22 39.99
N ILE A 610 19.54 -23.68 39.89
CA ILE A 610 20.27 -24.35 40.99
C ILE A 610 21.22 -23.36 41.69
N LYS A 611 21.30 -23.48 43.02
CA LYS A 611 22.20 -22.68 43.86
C LYS A 611 23.58 -23.31 43.97
#